data_AF-A0A9P0Q080-F1
#
_entry.id   AF-A0A9P0Q080-F1
#
_cell.length_a   1.000
_cell.length_b   1.000
_cell.length_c   1.000
_cell.angle_alpha   90.00
_cell.angle_beta   90.00
_cell.angle_gamma   90.00
#
_symmetry.space_group_name_H-M   'P 1'
#
loop_
_entity.id
_entity.type
_entity.pdbx_description
1 polymer ?
#
loop_
_entity_poly.entity_id
_entity_poly.type
_entity_poly.pdbx_seq_one_letter_code
_entity_poly.pdbx_strand_id
1 'polypeptide(L)'
;MMSRPLTADELQAEVDAIMNELSDEETPEEPFQDSGSSYHPSCESDSSDENVVSGEDYEHSDVSDSRENGSRNPPANERLATTEDISCWTEINDQPKIHDFTGIEGIKVNIPADSSACEVFRLLFDDTLIGKLCDWANLRAMEIVGNVLQKHSTMNRWKPLSSEEFRRFIGLCILMGQIKMPSIKHYWNTKPLYAHPVFGRVMSRNRFEQILRCLCFYKRDDERTSRLHKIEQVVNHVRENIQKVYYPGKDTSLDEALILWRGRLLFRQYIPNKSAKYGIKL
;
A
#
# COMPACT_ATOMS: atom_id res chain seq x y z
N MET A 1 1.02 -16.94 47.49
CA MET A 1 0.79 -15.63 48.13
C MET A 1 0.30 -14.69 47.04
N MET A 2 -0.98 -14.29 47.07
CA MET A 2 -1.51 -13.33 46.10
C MET A 2 -1.10 -11.93 46.55
N SER A 3 -0.18 -11.29 45.82
CA SER A 3 0.23 -9.90 46.08
C SER A 3 -0.97 -8.98 45.86
N ARG A 4 -1.25 -8.14 46.86
CA ARG A 4 -2.30 -7.13 46.78
C ARG A 4 -1.96 -6.14 45.66
N PRO A 5 -2.97 -5.60 44.95
CA PRO A 5 -2.74 -4.50 44.02
C PRO A 5 -2.15 -3.30 44.77
N LEU A 6 -1.18 -2.63 44.13
CA LEU A 6 -0.54 -1.43 44.65
C LEU A 6 -1.56 -0.31 44.79
N THR A 7 -1.43 0.46 45.87
CA THR A 7 -2.21 1.67 46.11
C THR A 7 -1.76 2.79 45.17
N ALA A 8 -2.61 3.80 44.97
CA ALA A 8 -2.29 4.93 44.09
C ALA A 8 -1.00 5.67 44.51
N ASP A 9 -0.75 5.75 45.82
CA ASP A 9 0.44 6.38 46.38
C ASP A 9 1.71 5.56 46.12
N GLU A 10 1.62 4.22 46.21
CA GLU A 10 2.73 3.32 45.86
C GLU A 10 3.03 3.38 44.35
N LEU A 11 2.01 3.56 43.50
CA LEU A 11 2.20 3.73 42.06
C LEU A 11 2.88 5.06 41.73
N GLN A 12 2.48 6.15 42.39
CA GLN A 12 3.07 7.46 42.19
C GLN A 12 4.53 7.49 42.65
N ALA A 13 4.85 6.84 43.77
CA ALA A 13 6.21 6.73 44.26
C ALA A 13 7.14 5.98 43.29
N GLU A 14 6.66 4.95 42.60
CA GLU A 14 7.45 4.28 41.55
C GLU A 14 7.63 5.15 40.30
N VAL A 15 6.60 5.89 39.89
CA VAL A 15 6.71 6.84 38.78
C VAL A 15 7.75 7.92 39.09
N ASP A 16 7.72 8.48 40.30
CA ASP A 16 8.66 9.52 40.71
C ASP A 16 10.10 8.98 40.83
N ALA A 17 10.27 7.73 41.27
CA ALA A 17 11.59 7.07 41.31
C ALA A 17 12.17 6.88 39.90
N ILE A 18 11.36 6.42 38.95
CA ILE A 18 11.77 6.23 37.54
C ILE A 18 12.12 7.58 36.90
N MET A 19 11.33 8.63 37.17
CA MET A 19 11.58 9.95 36.60
C MET A 19 12.86 10.59 37.14
N ASN A 20 13.23 10.32 38.40
CA ASN A 20 14.49 10.77 38.98
C ASN A 20 15.71 9.96 38.45
N GLU A 21 15.56 8.67 38.17
CA GLU A 21 16.62 7.90 37.50
C GLU A 21 16.86 8.38 36.06
N LEU A 22 15.85 8.96 35.40
CA LEU A 22 15.95 9.51 34.05
C LEU A 22 16.54 10.92 33.99
N SER A 23 16.65 11.64 35.12
CA SER A 23 17.18 13.02 35.14
C SER A 23 18.69 13.12 35.33
N ASP A 24 19.37 12.01 35.66
CA ASP A 24 20.80 12.01 36.02
C ASP A 24 21.77 11.69 34.86
N GLU A 25 21.31 11.63 33.61
CA GLU A 25 22.17 11.54 32.42
C GLU A 25 22.05 12.77 31.50
N GLU A 26 22.50 13.94 31.95
CA GLU A 26 23.00 14.97 31.03
C GLU A 26 24.47 14.67 30.71
N THR A 27 24.70 13.95 29.61
CA THR A 27 26.02 13.85 28.96
C THR A 27 26.15 14.93 27.89
N PRO A 28 27.34 15.55 27.69
CA PRO A 28 27.50 16.66 26.76
C PRO A 28 27.28 16.21 25.31
N GLU A 29 26.56 17.01 24.53
CA GLU A 29 26.31 16.80 23.10
C GLU A 29 27.62 16.68 22.29
N GLU A 30 27.91 15.47 21.79
CA GLU A 30 28.84 15.28 20.68
C GLU A 30 28.09 15.23 19.34
N PRO A 31 28.66 15.79 18.25
CA PRO A 31 28.00 15.88 16.96
C PRO A 31 27.82 14.51 16.32
N PHE A 32 26.56 14.15 16.10
CA PHE A 32 26.12 12.88 15.51
C PHE A 32 26.71 12.68 14.10
N GLN A 33 27.68 11.77 13.96
CA GLN A 33 28.10 11.23 12.66
C GLN A 33 27.24 9.99 12.34
N ASP A 34 26.40 10.13 11.32
CA ASP A 34 25.54 9.09 10.75
C ASP A 34 26.39 7.92 10.19
N SER A 35 26.63 6.91 11.03
CA SER A 35 27.02 5.58 10.57
C SER A 35 25.75 4.78 10.26
N GLY A 36 25.32 4.86 9.00
CA GLY A 36 24.21 4.12 8.45
C GLY A 36 24.37 2.60 8.63
N SER A 37 23.84 2.10 9.74
CA SER A 37 23.60 0.68 9.95
C SER A 37 22.27 0.30 9.29
N SER A 38 22.37 -0.31 8.12
CA SER A 38 21.24 -0.86 7.37
C SER A 38 20.68 -2.08 8.10
N TYR A 39 19.64 -1.87 8.91
CA TYR A 39 18.86 -2.97 9.47
C TYR A 39 18.21 -3.75 8.31
N HIS A 40 18.68 -4.98 8.11
CA HIS A 40 18.26 -5.90 7.07
C HIS A 40 17.19 -6.84 7.65
N PRO A 41 15.94 -6.83 7.18
CA PRO A 41 15.02 -7.93 7.48
C PRO A 41 15.41 -9.10 6.58
N SER A 42 16.04 -10.12 7.16
CA SER A 42 16.23 -11.42 6.52
C SER A 42 14.86 -12.04 6.27
N CYS A 43 14.36 -11.93 5.04
CA CYS A 43 13.24 -12.71 4.57
C CYS A 43 13.75 -14.09 4.14
N GLU A 44 13.97 -14.97 5.10
CA GLU A 44 14.00 -16.41 4.83
C GLU A 44 12.55 -16.88 4.69
N SER A 45 12.09 -16.89 3.44
CA SER A 45 10.96 -17.72 3.03
C SER A 45 11.55 -18.97 2.41
N ASP A 46 11.83 -19.96 3.26
CA ASP A 46 12.03 -21.34 2.83
C ASP A 46 10.66 -21.92 2.43
N SER A 47 10.56 -22.29 1.16
CA SER A 47 9.44 -23.05 0.60
C SER A 47 9.96 -23.79 -0.62
N SER A 48 10.72 -24.85 -0.36
CA SER A 48 10.85 -25.98 -1.26
C SER A 48 9.47 -26.53 -1.63
N ASP A 49 9.12 -26.43 -2.91
CA ASP A 49 8.33 -27.44 -3.65
C ASP A 49 8.34 -27.05 -5.13
N GLU A 50 9.26 -27.67 -5.87
CA GLU A 50 9.23 -27.67 -7.32
C GLU A 50 8.14 -28.63 -7.81
N ASN A 51 7.23 -28.12 -8.62
CA ASN A 51 6.53 -28.94 -9.60
C ASN A 51 6.48 -28.18 -10.93
N VAL A 52 7.19 -28.78 -11.88
CA VAL A 52 7.33 -28.39 -13.28
C VAL A 52 5.98 -28.46 -13.98
N VAL A 53 5.54 -27.34 -14.56
CA VAL A 53 4.63 -27.34 -15.72
C VAL A 53 5.15 -26.31 -16.73
N SER A 54 5.31 -26.81 -17.94
CA SER A 54 5.92 -26.24 -19.13
C SER A 54 5.08 -25.12 -19.78
N GLY A 55 5.77 -24.18 -20.44
CA GLY A 55 5.25 -23.41 -21.57
C GLY A 55 5.03 -21.92 -21.34
N GLU A 56 6.00 -21.10 -21.75
CA GLU A 56 5.92 -20.22 -22.94
C GLU A 56 7.07 -19.20 -22.89
N ASP A 57 7.85 -19.18 -23.97
CA ASP A 57 9.12 -18.47 -24.11
C ASP A 57 8.97 -16.96 -24.01
N TYR A 58 9.74 -16.35 -23.10
CA TYR A 58 10.02 -14.91 -23.14
C TYR A 58 11.53 -14.72 -23.25
N GLU A 59 11.96 -14.25 -24.42
CA GLU A 59 13.35 -13.90 -24.71
C GLU A 59 13.88 -12.85 -23.73
N HIS A 60 14.99 -13.22 -23.09
CA HIS A 60 15.75 -12.40 -22.18
C HIS A 60 16.70 -11.51 -23.00
N SER A 61 16.52 -10.19 -22.93
CA SER A 61 17.59 -9.26 -23.30
C SER A 61 18.30 -8.82 -22.02
N ASP A 62 19.49 -9.38 -21.82
CA ASP A 62 20.49 -8.87 -20.89
C ASP A 62 21.00 -7.53 -21.41
N VAL A 63 20.80 -6.46 -20.65
CA VAL A 63 21.52 -5.20 -20.86
C VAL A 63 22.62 -5.15 -19.81
N SER A 64 23.82 -5.54 -20.23
CA SER A 64 25.07 -5.30 -19.54
C SER A 64 25.38 -3.79 -19.57
N ASP A 65 25.39 -3.18 -18.39
CA ASP A 65 25.84 -1.81 -18.18
C ASP A 65 27.38 -1.78 -18.25
N SER A 66 27.91 -1.36 -19.39
CA SER A 66 29.33 -1.00 -19.55
C SER A 66 29.42 0.49 -19.85
N ARG A 67 29.88 1.24 -18.86
CA ARG A 67 30.22 2.66 -18.98
C ARG A 67 31.48 2.82 -19.84
N GLU A 68 31.37 3.51 -20.97
CA GLU A 68 32.52 4.20 -21.57
C GLU A 68 32.17 5.64 -21.91
N ASN A 69 32.99 6.53 -21.36
CA ASN A 69 33.01 7.97 -21.61
C ASN A 69 33.78 8.21 -22.92
N GLY A 70 33.11 8.62 -23.99
CA GLY A 70 33.74 8.81 -25.29
C GLY A 70 32.99 9.81 -26.18
N SER A 71 33.50 11.04 -26.22
CA SER A 71 33.07 12.10 -27.13
C SER A 71 33.12 11.63 -28.59
N ARG A 72 31.95 11.53 -29.26
CA ARG A 72 31.86 11.34 -30.72
C ARG A 72 30.77 12.25 -31.30
N ASN A 73 31.21 13.19 -32.13
CA ASN A 73 30.33 14.03 -32.95
C ASN A 73 29.45 13.16 -33.88
N PRO A 74 28.18 13.52 -34.11
CA PRO A 74 27.34 12.81 -35.06
C PRO A 74 27.74 13.13 -36.52
N PRO A 75 27.67 12.17 -37.45
CA PRO A 75 27.91 12.42 -38.85
C PRO A 75 26.73 13.17 -39.47
N ALA A 76 27.05 14.14 -40.32
CA ALA A 76 26.08 14.83 -41.16
C ALA A 76 25.43 13.82 -42.11
N ASN A 77 24.10 13.69 -42.05
CA ASN A 77 23.34 13.06 -43.10
C ASN A 77 22.12 13.92 -43.42
N GLU A 78 22.11 14.44 -44.64
CA GLU A 78 21.05 15.23 -45.25
C GLU A 78 19.72 14.46 -45.15
N ARG A 79 18.77 15.01 -44.38
CA ARG A 79 17.37 14.58 -44.46
C ARG A 79 16.57 15.65 -45.18
N LEU A 80 16.08 15.27 -46.35
CA LEU A 80 15.04 15.96 -47.09
C LEU A 80 13.91 16.37 -46.15
N ALA A 81 13.55 17.65 -46.20
CA ALA A 81 12.41 18.21 -45.53
C ALA A 81 11.12 17.67 -46.14
N THR A 82 10.32 16.96 -45.35
CA THR A 82 8.86 16.98 -45.48
C THR A 82 8.19 16.71 -44.14
N THR A 83 7.20 17.56 -43.85
CA THR A 83 6.16 17.51 -42.80
C THR A 83 6.61 17.75 -41.35
N GLU A 84 6.67 19.05 -41.01
CA GLU A 84 6.23 19.68 -39.76
C GLU A 84 6.14 18.80 -38.51
N ASP A 85 7.30 18.57 -37.90
CA ASP A 85 7.42 18.15 -36.51
C ASP A 85 7.26 19.39 -35.62
N ILE A 86 6.03 19.93 -35.52
CA ILE A 86 5.70 21.05 -34.63
C ILE A 86 5.29 20.47 -33.28
N SER A 87 6.27 20.10 -32.48
CA SER A 87 6.13 20.08 -31.02
C SER A 87 7.29 20.84 -30.35
N CYS A 88 7.63 22.00 -30.90
CA CYS A 88 8.44 22.96 -30.16
C CYS A 88 7.53 23.65 -29.12
N TRP A 89 7.95 23.61 -27.85
CA TRP A 89 7.36 24.48 -26.84
C TRP A 89 7.50 25.92 -27.31
N THR A 90 6.38 26.62 -27.46
CA THR A 90 6.36 28.04 -27.82
C THR A 90 6.19 28.87 -26.56
N GLU A 91 7.01 29.91 -26.41
CA GLU A 91 6.83 30.88 -25.35
C GLU A 91 5.57 31.70 -25.64
N ILE A 92 4.52 31.46 -24.86
CA ILE A 92 3.30 32.25 -24.87
C ILE A 92 3.48 33.33 -23.80
N ASN A 93 3.66 34.58 -24.23
CA ASN A 93 3.82 35.76 -23.36
C ASN A 93 2.47 36.37 -22.91
N ASP A 94 1.38 35.62 -23.02
CA ASP A 94 0.06 36.08 -22.59
C ASP A 94 -0.08 35.92 -21.07
N GLN A 95 -0.60 36.95 -20.41
CA GLN A 95 -1.02 36.80 -19.01
C GLN A 95 -2.20 35.81 -18.96
N PRO A 96 -2.13 34.76 -18.13
CA PRO A 96 -3.22 33.80 -18.03
C PRO A 96 -4.47 34.51 -17.52
N LYS A 97 -5.57 34.41 -18.27
CA LYS A 97 -6.87 34.94 -17.83
C LYS A 97 -7.35 34.11 -16.65
N ILE A 98 -7.30 34.68 -15.45
CA ILE A 98 -7.83 34.04 -14.25
C ILE A 98 -9.35 34.15 -14.31
N HIS A 99 -10.03 33.00 -14.28
CA HIS A 99 -11.48 32.92 -14.20
C HIS A 99 -11.92 32.93 -12.73
N ASP A 100 -13.06 33.56 -12.45
CA ASP A 100 -13.67 33.48 -11.14
C ASP A 100 -14.15 32.05 -10.84
N PHE A 101 -13.94 31.63 -9.61
CA PHE A 101 -14.43 30.33 -9.14
C PHE A 101 -15.94 30.41 -8.88
N THR A 102 -16.70 29.56 -9.57
CA THR A 102 -18.17 29.52 -9.51
C THR A 102 -18.71 28.24 -8.88
N GLY A 103 -17.83 27.33 -8.45
CA GLY A 103 -18.21 26.06 -7.86
C GLY A 103 -18.75 26.20 -6.43
N ILE A 104 -19.66 25.29 -6.05
CA ILE A 104 -20.05 25.10 -4.65
C ILE A 104 -19.11 24.05 -4.06
N GLU A 105 -18.16 24.51 -3.25
CA GLU A 105 -17.19 23.66 -2.57
C GLU A 105 -17.79 22.88 -1.40
N GLY A 106 -17.10 21.82 -1.00
CA GLY A 106 -17.44 21.05 0.19
C GLY A 106 -18.12 19.70 -0.10
N ILE A 107 -18.74 19.16 0.94
CA ILE A 107 -19.39 17.86 0.92
C ILE A 107 -20.73 17.98 0.16
N LYS A 108 -20.90 17.15 -0.87
CA LYS A 108 -22.07 17.14 -1.76
C LYS A 108 -23.19 16.20 -1.31
N VAL A 109 -22.92 15.36 -0.32
CA VAL A 109 -23.86 14.38 0.21
C VAL A 109 -24.28 14.76 1.63
N ASN A 110 -25.49 14.39 2.04
CA ASN A 110 -25.91 14.58 3.42
C ASN A 110 -25.20 13.58 4.32
N ILE A 111 -24.39 14.07 5.26
CA ILE A 111 -23.74 13.28 6.30
C ILE A 111 -24.32 13.72 7.64
N PRO A 112 -25.19 12.90 8.27
CA PRO A 112 -25.70 13.19 9.61
C PRO A 112 -24.57 13.44 10.62
N ALA A 113 -24.79 14.36 11.56
CA ALA A 113 -23.78 14.74 12.54
C ALA A 113 -23.36 13.58 13.48
N ASP A 114 -24.23 12.59 13.64
CA ASP A 114 -24.02 11.37 14.40
C ASP A 114 -23.44 10.20 13.57
N SER A 115 -23.08 10.45 12.30
CA SER A 115 -22.45 9.44 11.44
C SER A 115 -21.13 8.97 12.04
N SER A 116 -20.99 7.66 12.14
CA SER A 116 -19.73 7.02 12.51
C SER A 116 -18.69 7.14 11.40
N ALA A 117 -17.41 7.04 11.76
CA ALA A 117 -16.32 6.97 10.77
C ALA A 117 -16.49 5.80 9.79
N CYS A 118 -17.15 4.71 10.21
CA CYS A 118 -17.44 3.57 9.34
C CYS A 118 -18.48 3.92 8.26
N GLU A 119 -19.49 4.70 8.59
CA GLU A 119 -20.51 5.15 7.62
C GLU A 119 -19.90 6.12 6.61
N VAL A 120 -19.04 7.03 7.05
CA VAL A 120 -18.30 7.92 6.15
C VAL A 120 -17.37 7.12 5.23
N PHE A 121 -16.67 6.10 5.75
CA PHE A 121 -15.82 5.22 4.93
C PHE A 121 -16.60 4.50 3.81
N ARG A 122 -17.85 4.09 4.09
CA ARG A 122 -18.72 3.41 3.11
C ARG A 122 -19.17 4.33 1.96
N LEU A 123 -19.04 5.64 2.09
CA LEU A 123 -19.24 6.56 0.97
C LEU A 123 -18.16 6.40 -0.10
N LEU A 124 -16.96 5.98 0.29
CA LEU A 124 -15.80 5.80 -0.60
C LEU A 124 -15.67 4.33 -1.05
N PHE A 125 -15.77 3.41 -0.10
CA PHE A 125 -15.74 1.96 -0.32
C PHE A 125 -17.14 1.38 -0.13
N ASP A 126 -17.99 1.62 -1.12
CA ASP A 126 -19.39 1.21 -1.11
C ASP A 126 -19.57 -0.32 -1.22
N ASP A 127 -20.81 -0.76 -1.01
CA ASP A 127 -21.18 -2.17 -1.03
C ASP A 127 -20.97 -2.82 -2.40
N THR A 128 -21.04 -2.04 -3.48
CA THR A 128 -20.80 -2.52 -4.85
C THR A 128 -19.32 -2.86 -5.05
N LEU A 129 -18.42 -1.97 -4.63
CA LEU A 129 -16.98 -2.22 -4.69
C LEU A 129 -16.60 -3.40 -3.79
N ILE A 130 -17.10 -3.44 -2.56
CA ILE A 130 -16.86 -4.55 -1.62
C ILE A 130 -17.34 -5.88 -2.20
N GLY A 131 -18.53 -5.89 -2.83
CA GLY A 131 -19.06 -7.08 -3.51
C GLY A 131 -18.13 -7.58 -4.61
N LYS A 132 -17.72 -6.70 -5.53
CA LYS A 132 -16.78 -7.04 -6.62
C LYS A 132 -15.48 -7.64 -6.09
N LEU A 133 -14.89 -7.05 -5.04
CA LEU A 133 -13.65 -7.54 -4.44
C LEU A 133 -13.82 -8.93 -3.81
N CYS A 134 -14.96 -9.19 -3.18
CA CYS A 134 -15.29 -10.51 -2.65
C CYS A 134 -15.41 -11.54 -3.78
N ASP A 135 -16.13 -11.20 -4.85
CA ASP A 135 -16.33 -12.08 -6.01
C ASP A 135 -15.01 -12.44 -6.67
N TRP A 136 -14.14 -11.46 -6.94
CA TRP A 136 -12.83 -11.70 -7.53
C TRP A 136 -11.92 -12.52 -6.62
N ALA A 137 -11.92 -12.27 -5.31
CA ALA A 137 -11.16 -13.08 -4.37
C ALA A 137 -11.68 -14.52 -4.29
N ASN A 138 -13.00 -14.73 -4.35
CA ASN A 138 -13.63 -16.05 -4.39
C ASN A 138 -13.28 -16.81 -5.67
N LEU A 139 -13.33 -16.15 -6.83
CA LEU A 139 -12.88 -16.70 -8.10
C LEU A 139 -11.41 -17.13 -8.03
N ARG A 140 -10.54 -16.26 -7.49
CA ARG A 140 -9.12 -16.57 -7.30
C ARG A 140 -8.89 -17.75 -6.38
N ALA A 141 -9.68 -17.87 -5.31
CA ALA A 141 -9.59 -19.01 -4.42
C ALA A 141 -9.98 -20.33 -5.10
N MET A 142 -11.02 -20.32 -5.94
CA MET A 142 -11.41 -21.51 -6.71
C MET A 142 -10.31 -21.96 -7.68
N GLU A 143 -9.62 -21.02 -8.34
CA GLU A 143 -8.44 -21.36 -9.16
C GLU A 143 -7.32 -22.02 -8.34
N ILE A 144 -7.03 -21.48 -7.16
CA ILE A 144 -5.97 -22.01 -6.29
C ILE A 144 -6.32 -23.42 -5.79
N VAL A 145 -7.59 -23.65 -5.43
CA VAL A 145 -8.08 -24.95 -4.96
C VAL A 145 -8.20 -25.97 -6.09
N GLY A 146 -8.48 -25.54 -7.32
CA GLY A 146 -8.50 -26.40 -8.50
C GLY A 146 -7.14 -26.93 -8.91
N ASN A 147 -6.04 -26.30 -8.47
CA ASN A 147 -4.68 -26.78 -8.66
C ASN A 147 -4.31 -27.86 -7.64
N VAL A 148 -3.27 -28.65 -7.92
CA VAL A 148 -2.76 -29.64 -6.96
C VAL A 148 -2.22 -28.92 -5.72
N LEU A 149 -2.91 -29.10 -4.59
CA LEU A 149 -2.52 -28.54 -3.30
C LEU A 149 -1.93 -29.61 -2.39
N GLN A 150 -0.97 -29.19 -1.55
CA GLN A 150 -0.48 -30.03 -0.46
C GLN A 150 -1.64 -30.44 0.47
N LYS A 151 -1.59 -31.67 1.00
CA LYS A 151 -2.65 -32.27 1.85
C LYS A 151 -3.05 -31.36 3.01
N HIS A 152 -2.08 -30.67 3.62
CA HIS A 152 -2.27 -29.80 4.78
C HIS A 152 -2.43 -28.32 4.44
N SER A 153 -2.59 -27.97 3.16
CA SER A 153 -2.81 -26.59 2.73
C SER A 153 -4.05 -26.01 3.41
N THR A 154 -3.91 -24.79 3.95
CA THR A 154 -5.05 -24.06 4.53
C THR A 154 -6.12 -23.79 3.48
N MET A 155 -5.74 -23.67 2.20
CA MET A 155 -6.67 -23.43 1.09
C MET A 155 -7.65 -24.59 0.86
N ASN A 156 -7.33 -25.82 1.28
CA ASN A 156 -8.26 -26.96 1.22
C ASN A 156 -9.53 -26.74 2.06
N ARG A 157 -9.51 -25.78 3.00
CA ARG A 157 -10.64 -25.39 3.85
C ARG A 157 -11.16 -24.00 3.49
N TRP A 158 -10.97 -23.55 2.24
CA TRP A 158 -11.51 -22.28 1.79
C TRP A 158 -13.03 -22.25 1.95
N LYS A 159 -13.53 -21.13 2.46
CA LYS A 159 -14.95 -20.81 2.50
C LYS A 159 -15.16 -19.53 1.69
N PRO A 160 -16.27 -19.42 0.92
CA PRO A 160 -16.59 -18.18 0.22
C PRO A 160 -16.53 -16.98 1.16
N LEU A 161 -15.77 -15.97 0.75
CA LEU A 161 -15.62 -14.69 1.42
C LEU A 161 -16.91 -13.87 1.24
N SER A 162 -17.49 -13.43 2.36
CA SER A 162 -18.64 -12.53 2.36
C SER A 162 -18.22 -11.07 2.51
N SER A 163 -19.09 -10.15 2.09
CA SER A 163 -18.86 -8.71 2.24
C SER A 163 -18.65 -8.29 3.70
N GLU A 164 -19.37 -8.91 4.65
CA GLU A 164 -19.18 -8.62 6.08
C GLU A 164 -17.80 -9.07 6.57
N GLU A 165 -17.39 -10.28 6.20
CA GLU A 165 -16.09 -10.82 6.57
C GLU A 165 -14.95 -10.01 5.93
N PHE A 166 -15.12 -9.59 4.67
CA PHE A 166 -14.13 -8.76 3.99
C PHE A 166 -13.99 -7.37 4.62
N ARG A 167 -15.09 -6.76 5.09
CA ARG A 167 -15.01 -5.52 5.87
C ARG A 167 -14.25 -5.70 7.19
N ARG A 168 -14.41 -6.84 7.87
CA ARG A 168 -13.60 -7.19 9.06
C ARG A 168 -12.12 -7.32 8.69
N PHE A 169 -11.80 -7.96 7.58
CA PHE A 169 -10.43 -8.05 7.05
C PHE A 169 -9.83 -6.66 6.79
N ILE A 170 -10.55 -5.77 6.10
CA ILE A 170 -10.12 -4.37 5.86
C ILE A 170 -9.91 -3.64 7.19
N GLY A 171 -10.82 -3.80 8.16
CA GLY A 171 -10.69 -3.23 9.49
C GLY A 171 -9.42 -3.68 10.21
N LEU A 172 -9.05 -4.96 10.10
CA LEU A 172 -7.77 -5.46 10.61
C LEU A 172 -6.58 -4.85 9.86
N CYS A 173 -6.64 -4.70 8.54
CA CYS A 173 -5.58 -4.02 7.77
C CYS A 173 -5.37 -2.56 8.19
N ILE A 174 -6.46 -1.82 8.45
CA ILE A 174 -6.40 -0.45 8.97
C ILE A 174 -5.77 -0.45 10.37
N LEU A 175 -6.15 -1.39 11.24
CA LEU A 175 -5.57 -1.53 12.58
C LEU A 175 -4.08 -1.90 12.54
N MET A 176 -3.65 -2.77 11.62
CA MET A 176 -2.23 -3.04 11.33
C MET A 176 -1.50 -1.81 10.76
N GLY A 177 -2.24 -0.82 10.27
CA GLY A 177 -1.75 0.51 9.95
C GLY A 177 -1.21 1.24 11.18
N GLN A 178 -1.93 1.10 12.30
CA GLN A 178 -1.66 1.78 13.57
C GLN A 178 -0.72 0.97 14.47
N ILE A 179 -1.00 -0.33 14.64
CA ILE A 179 -0.20 -1.24 15.44
C ILE A 179 0.75 -1.95 14.49
N LYS A 180 2.04 -1.59 14.50
CA LYS A 180 3.05 -2.25 13.65
C LYS A 180 3.73 -3.39 14.41
N MET A 181 3.53 -4.61 13.95
CA MET A 181 4.23 -5.80 14.45
C MET A 181 5.34 -6.27 13.51
N PRO A 182 6.38 -6.96 14.03
CA PRO A 182 7.49 -7.45 13.21
C PRO A 182 7.08 -8.43 12.10
N SER A 183 5.99 -9.17 12.27
CA SER A 183 5.44 -10.03 11.22
C SER A 183 3.94 -10.28 11.40
N ILE A 184 3.28 -10.77 10.34
CA ILE A 184 1.85 -11.08 10.35
C ILE A 184 1.48 -12.04 11.49
N LYS A 185 2.35 -13.01 11.80
CA LYS A 185 2.09 -14.00 12.86
C LYS A 185 1.99 -13.37 14.26
N HIS A 186 2.70 -12.27 14.50
CA HIS A 186 2.74 -11.62 15.82
C HIS A 186 1.41 -10.99 16.21
N TYR A 187 0.58 -10.56 15.26
CA TYR A 187 -0.75 -10.01 15.54
C TYR A 187 -1.70 -11.01 16.21
N TRP A 188 -1.46 -12.32 16.03
CA TRP A 188 -2.23 -13.40 16.67
C TRP A 188 -1.46 -14.09 17.81
N ASN A 189 -0.41 -13.45 18.33
CA ASN A 189 0.35 -14.00 19.44
C ASN A 189 -0.43 -13.86 20.75
N THR A 190 -0.34 -14.87 21.61
CA THR A 190 -0.99 -14.91 22.92
C THR A 190 -0.04 -14.56 24.06
N LYS A 191 1.26 -14.42 23.79
CA LYS A 191 2.25 -14.00 24.80
C LYS A 191 1.94 -12.57 25.26
N PRO A 192 2.01 -12.26 26.57
CA PRO A 192 1.61 -10.96 27.11
C PRO A 192 2.22 -9.74 26.40
N LEU A 193 3.50 -9.82 26.02
CA LEU A 193 4.21 -8.73 25.32
C LEU A 193 3.67 -8.40 23.92
N TYR A 194 2.98 -9.34 23.27
CA TYR A 194 2.46 -9.18 21.90
C TYR A 194 0.93 -9.37 21.83
N ALA A 195 0.28 -9.56 22.98
CA ALA A 195 -1.11 -9.96 23.04
C ALA A 195 -2.03 -8.79 22.66
N HIS A 196 -2.58 -8.87 21.44
CA HIS A 196 -3.69 -8.02 21.02
C HIS A 196 -4.92 -8.89 20.70
N PRO A 197 -5.77 -9.17 21.71
CA PRO A 197 -6.89 -10.12 21.56
C PRO A 197 -7.86 -9.77 20.43
N VAL A 198 -7.93 -8.49 20.05
CA VAL A 198 -8.81 -8.00 18.98
C VAL A 198 -8.58 -8.73 17.65
N PHE A 199 -7.34 -9.03 17.26
CA PHE A 199 -7.05 -9.70 16.00
C PHE A 199 -7.66 -11.10 15.97
N GLY A 200 -7.37 -11.91 16.99
CA GLY A 200 -7.90 -13.27 17.12
C GLY A 200 -9.42 -13.32 17.34
N ARG A 201 -9.99 -12.31 18.01
CA ARG A 201 -11.44 -12.19 18.23
C ARG A 201 -12.21 -11.88 16.94
N VAL A 202 -11.64 -11.05 16.07
CA VAL A 202 -12.29 -10.63 14.82
C VAL A 202 -12.16 -11.69 13.73
N MET A 203 -10.97 -12.28 13.57
CA MET A 203 -10.70 -13.27 12.52
C MET A 203 -9.51 -14.14 12.90
N SER A 204 -9.53 -15.44 12.57
CA SER A 204 -8.35 -16.28 12.79
C SER A 204 -7.18 -15.90 11.86
N ARG A 205 -5.93 -16.09 12.30
CA ARG A 205 -4.74 -15.87 11.46
C ARG A 205 -4.83 -16.60 10.11
N ASN A 206 -5.20 -17.88 10.15
CA ASN A 206 -5.29 -18.71 8.95
C ASN A 206 -6.33 -18.14 7.96
N ARG A 207 -7.45 -17.61 8.45
CA ARG A 207 -8.46 -16.99 7.59
C ARG A 207 -7.98 -15.67 6.99
N PHE A 208 -7.28 -14.85 7.79
CA PHE A 208 -6.66 -13.62 7.31
C PHE A 208 -5.63 -13.91 6.20
N GLU A 209 -4.75 -14.89 6.41
CA GLU A 209 -3.73 -15.30 5.42
C GLU A 209 -4.37 -15.90 4.15
N GLN A 210 -5.46 -16.67 4.28
CA GLN A 210 -6.23 -17.16 3.14
C GLN A 210 -6.77 -16.00 2.29
N ILE A 211 -7.43 -15.02 2.92
CA ILE A 211 -7.98 -13.85 2.22
C ILE A 211 -6.86 -13.05 1.56
N LEU A 212 -5.76 -12.81 2.29
CA LEU A 212 -4.60 -12.10 1.78
C LEU A 212 -4.00 -12.78 0.54
N ARG A 213 -3.92 -14.12 0.54
CA ARG A 213 -3.43 -14.91 -0.61
C ARG A 213 -4.35 -14.82 -1.83
N CYS A 214 -5.65 -14.67 -1.62
CA CYS A 214 -6.66 -14.63 -2.68
C CYS A 214 -7.04 -13.21 -3.12
N LEU A 215 -6.48 -12.17 -2.49
CA LEU A 215 -6.87 -10.79 -2.74
C LEU A 215 -6.61 -10.40 -4.21
N CYS A 216 -7.67 -9.99 -4.90
CA CYS A 216 -7.62 -9.53 -6.29
C CYS A 216 -8.47 -8.27 -6.46
N PHE A 217 -8.04 -7.39 -7.37
CA PHE A 217 -8.63 -6.06 -7.61
C PHE A 217 -9.10 -5.90 -9.06
N TYR A 218 -9.20 -7.00 -9.79
CA TYR A 218 -9.65 -7.09 -11.17
C TYR A 218 -10.24 -8.47 -11.44
N LYS A 219 -11.07 -8.59 -12.48
CA LYS A 219 -11.47 -9.89 -13.00
C LYS A 219 -10.42 -10.35 -14.01
N ARG A 220 -9.95 -11.60 -13.90
CA ARG A 220 -8.85 -12.11 -14.73
C ARG A 220 -9.18 -12.11 -16.24
N ASP A 221 -10.45 -12.32 -16.59
CA ASP A 221 -10.91 -12.36 -17.98
C ASP A 221 -10.99 -10.97 -18.63
N ASP A 222 -10.73 -9.90 -17.87
CA ASP A 222 -10.74 -8.56 -18.42
C ASP A 222 -9.53 -8.35 -19.33
N GLU A 223 -9.78 -7.78 -20.50
CA GLU A 223 -8.74 -7.46 -21.46
C GLU A 223 -7.70 -6.51 -20.84
N ARG A 224 -6.43 -6.79 -21.12
CA ARG A 224 -5.32 -5.96 -20.64
C ARG A 224 -5.23 -4.69 -21.48
N THR A 225 -6.04 -3.70 -21.13
CA THR A 225 -6.06 -2.39 -21.80
C THR A 225 -4.98 -1.44 -21.31
N SER A 226 -4.50 -1.60 -20.08
CA SER A 226 -3.54 -0.68 -19.46
C SER A 226 -2.47 -1.38 -18.60
N ARG A 227 -1.37 -0.67 -18.30
CA ARG A 227 -0.37 -1.13 -17.31
C ARG A 227 -0.94 -1.27 -15.90
N LEU A 228 -2.05 -0.57 -15.62
CA LEU A 228 -2.72 -0.53 -14.31
C LEU A 228 -3.99 -1.40 -14.26
N HIS A 229 -4.32 -2.17 -15.30
CA HIS A 229 -5.55 -2.96 -15.42
C HIS A 229 -5.92 -3.77 -14.16
N LYS A 230 -4.91 -4.25 -13.41
CA LYS A 230 -5.11 -5.03 -12.18
C LYS A 230 -5.71 -4.25 -11.01
N ILE A 231 -5.60 -2.92 -11.01
CA ILE A 231 -6.10 -2.03 -9.94
C ILE A 231 -7.02 -0.93 -10.46
N GLU A 232 -7.02 -0.71 -11.78
CA GLU A 232 -7.70 0.40 -12.45
C GLU A 232 -9.19 0.45 -12.10
N GLN A 233 -9.88 -0.69 -12.09
CA GLN A 233 -11.30 -0.73 -11.72
C GLN A 233 -11.56 -0.21 -10.31
N VAL A 234 -10.71 -0.56 -9.36
CA VAL A 234 -10.85 -0.14 -7.96
C VAL A 234 -10.51 1.34 -7.82
N VAL A 235 -9.41 1.79 -8.43
CA VAL A 235 -8.99 3.19 -8.41
C VAL A 235 -10.04 4.10 -9.04
N ASN A 236 -10.59 3.70 -10.20
CA ASN A 236 -11.63 4.46 -10.89
C ASN A 236 -12.91 4.52 -10.05
N HIS A 237 -13.36 3.39 -9.49
CA HIS A 237 -14.56 3.34 -8.64
C HIS A 237 -14.42 4.25 -7.40
N VAL A 238 -13.27 4.18 -6.71
CA VAL A 238 -13.02 5.06 -5.55
C VAL A 238 -12.91 6.52 -5.97
N ARG A 239 -12.26 6.84 -7.10
CA ARG A 239 -12.18 8.21 -7.63
C ARG A 239 -13.57 8.78 -7.92
N GLU A 240 -14.42 8.02 -8.59
CA GLU A 240 -15.80 8.42 -8.88
C GLU A 240 -16.58 8.68 -7.59
N ASN A 241 -16.41 7.84 -6.57
CA ASN A 241 -17.04 8.04 -5.28
C ASN A 241 -16.53 9.30 -4.57
N ILE A 242 -15.23 9.57 -4.59
CA ILE A 242 -14.66 10.82 -4.05
C ILE A 242 -15.26 12.04 -4.77
N GLN A 243 -15.35 12.01 -6.09
CA GLN A 243 -15.91 13.12 -6.90
C GLN A 243 -17.40 13.35 -6.66
N LYS A 244 -18.16 12.30 -6.31
CA LYS A 244 -19.56 12.39 -5.90
C LYS A 244 -19.71 12.98 -4.50
N VAL A 245 -18.81 12.63 -3.58
CA VAL A 245 -18.88 13.01 -2.16
C VAL A 245 -18.39 14.43 -1.90
N TYR A 246 -17.34 14.87 -2.60
CA TYR A 246 -16.67 16.13 -2.31
C TYR A 246 -16.33 16.92 -3.58
N TYR A 247 -16.50 18.24 -3.51
CA TYR A 247 -16.00 19.17 -4.51
C TYR A 247 -14.91 20.06 -3.91
N PRO A 248 -13.71 20.11 -4.51
CA PRO A 248 -12.63 20.93 -3.98
C PRO A 248 -12.97 22.42 -4.08
N GLY A 249 -12.39 23.19 -3.17
CA GLY A 249 -12.46 24.64 -3.19
C GLY A 249 -11.62 25.26 -4.29
N LYS A 250 -11.62 26.60 -4.34
CA LYS A 250 -10.87 27.39 -5.32
C LYS A 250 -9.36 27.10 -5.28
N ASP A 251 -8.81 27.00 -4.09
CA ASP A 251 -7.36 26.90 -3.90
C ASP A 251 -6.97 25.43 -3.68
N THR A 252 -6.35 24.83 -4.70
CA THR A 252 -5.92 23.43 -4.69
C THR A 252 -4.42 23.31 -4.95
N SER A 253 -3.76 22.41 -4.23
CA SER A 253 -2.37 22.03 -4.47
C SER A 253 -2.29 20.73 -5.26
N LEU A 254 -1.44 20.70 -6.29
CA LEU A 254 -1.08 19.47 -7.00
C LEU A 254 0.36 19.12 -6.63
N ASP A 255 0.55 17.91 -6.12
CA ASP A 255 1.86 17.38 -5.76
C ASP A 255 1.90 15.87 -6.04
N GLU A 256 3.11 15.34 -6.09
CA GLU A 256 3.40 13.96 -6.44
C GLU A 256 3.62 13.12 -5.17
N ALA A 257 2.90 12.01 -5.04
CA ALA A 257 3.13 11.07 -3.95
C ALA A 257 4.07 9.94 -4.40
N LEU A 258 4.87 9.39 -3.48
CA LEU A 258 5.71 8.23 -3.75
C LEU A 258 5.44 7.12 -2.73
N ILE A 259 4.92 6.00 -3.21
CA ILE A 259 4.72 4.80 -2.41
C ILE A 259 5.97 3.93 -2.53
N LEU A 260 6.67 3.69 -1.41
CA LEU A 260 7.86 2.83 -1.36
C LEU A 260 7.54 1.44 -1.92
N TRP A 261 8.28 1.02 -2.95
CA TRP A 261 8.17 -0.31 -3.54
C TRP A 261 9.50 -0.77 -4.12
N ARG A 262 10.04 -1.87 -3.59
CA ARG A 262 11.33 -2.44 -4.03
C ARG A 262 11.19 -3.67 -4.94
N GLY A 263 9.97 -4.21 -5.10
CA GLY A 263 9.72 -5.39 -5.93
C GLY A 263 9.83 -5.13 -7.44
N ARG A 264 9.71 -6.21 -8.22
CA ARG A 264 9.69 -6.16 -9.69
C ARG A 264 8.38 -5.53 -10.16
N LEU A 265 8.46 -4.34 -10.73
CA LEU A 265 7.32 -3.62 -11.28
C LEU A 265 7.78 -2.74 -12.44
N LEU A 266 7.08 -2.82 -13.58
CA LEU A 266 7.47 -2.18 -14.83
C LEU A 266 7.52 -0.65 -14.77
N PHE A 267 6.74 -0.03 -13.88
CA PHE A 267 6.60 1.42 -13.75
C PHE A 267 7.11 1.93 -12.39
N ARG A 268 8.00 1.18 -11.75
CA ARG A 268 8.75 1.66 -10.58
C ARG A 268 9.70 2.78 -11.00
N GLN A 269 9.70 3.88 -10.25
CA GLN A 269 10.57 5.02 -10.48
C GLN A 269 11.65 5.12 -9.41
N TYR A 270 12.80 5.68 -9.79
CA TYR A 270 13.85 6.10 -8.88
C TYR A 270 13.84 7.63 -8.76
N ILE A 271 13.70 8.16 -7.55
CA ILE A 271 13.71 9.60 -7.26
C ILE A 271 14.80 9.87 -6.22
N PRO A 272 16.00 10.34 -6.63
CA PRO A 272 17.15 10.43 -5.74
C PRO A 272 16.93 11.37 -4.54
N ASN A 273 16.10 12.39 -4.72
CA ASN A 273 15.85 13.44 -3.73
C ASN A 273 14.70 13.09 -2.76
N LYS A 274 14.08 11.91 -2.86
CA LYS A 274 13.07 11.45 -1.88
C LYS A 274 13.69 10.44 -0.91
N SER A 275 13.22 10.47 0.35
CA SER A 275 13.66 9.56 1.42
C SER A 275 13.48 8.08 1.03
N ALA A 276 12.33 7.75 0.46
CA ALA A 276 12.14 6.53 -0.30
C ALA A 276 12.65 6.76 -1.74
N LYS A 277 13.82 6.22 -2.08
CA LYS A 277 14.38 6.45 -3.43
C LYS A 277 13.70 5.63 -4.54
N TYR A 278 13.07 4.51 -4.21
CA TYR A 278 12.44 3.61 -5.19
C TYR A 278 10.96 3.41 -4.86
N GLY A 279 10.08 3.59 -5.82
CA GLY A 279 8.65 3.42 -5.55
C GLY A 279 7.73 3.58 -6.75
N ILE A 280 6.43 3.58 -6.44
CA ILE A 280 5.34 3.91 -7.36
C ILE A 280 5.02 5.38 -7.15
N LYS A 281 5.27 6.18 -8.18
CA LYS A 281 4.90 7.60 -8.19
C LYS A 281 3.44 7.72 -8.59
N LEU A 282 2.68 8.54 -7.85
CA LEU A 282 1.27 8.83 -8.06
C LEU A 282 1.07 10.30 -8.40
#